data_AF-A0A3M1CM69-F1
#
_entry.id   AF-A0A3M1CM69-F1
#
_cell.length_a   1.000
_cell.length_b   1.000
_cell.length_c   1.000
_cell.angle_alpha   90.00
_cell.angle_beta   90.00
_cell.angle_gamma   90.00
#
_symmetry.space_group_name_H-M   'P 1'
#
loop_
_entity.id
_entity.type
_entity.pdbx_description
1 polymer ?
#
loop_
_entity_poly.entity_id
_entity_poly.type
_entity_poly.pdbx_seq_one_letter_code
_entity_poly.pdbx_strand_id
1 'polypeptide(L)'
;MKKAACLLAAFGMVVCLPAGARKRARVPSPLNANVKYVPYEGTDIAQISYATSRREFRVGYPPYRKERFHVAEYALISAHLRKYERPDMVAEIKLAPRHSSPELTANPVFRKKFSSLRKNYEKLVAKLNNLRVPRKCTKAHAMLVKTLQDEIRLAQAIEKRLFKSQQVRDRELVCRDVEKIFRPLDAAKFDQLCSDFAQKGDLSVFYPAIASAFIEQRLSKATKLVEKAMAEVGVEYAIAEKEPIKGPIK
;
A
#
# COMPACT_ATOMS: atom_id res chain seq x y z
N MET A 1 -40.10 78.23 -48.07
CA MET A 1 -39.76 76.85 -48.49
C MET A 1 -39.01 76.14 -47.36
N LYS A 2 -39.67 75.12 -46.80
CA LYS A 2 -39.15 73.87 -46.20
C LYS A 2 -37.61 73.70 -46.12
N LYS A 3 -37.09 73.39 -44.92
CA LYS A 3 -36.61 72.04 -44.53
C LYS A 3 -36.18 71.98 -43.06
N ALA A 4 -36.61 70.89 -42.42
CA ALA A 4 -36.27 70.43 -41.08
C ALA A 4 -35.06 69.48 -41.12
N ALA A 5 -34.41 69.28 -39.97
CA ALA A 5 -33.71 68.06 -39.51
C ALA A 5 -32.79 68.43 -38.33
N CYS A 6 -32.50 67.61 -37.33
CA CYS A 6 -33.13 66.45 -36.70
C CYS A 6 -32.26 66.20 -35.45
N LEU A 7 -32.88 65.78 -34.35
CA LEU A 7 -32.20 65.30 -33.13
C LEU A 7 -31.16 64.21 -33.44
N LEU A 8 -30.10 64.14 -32.63
CA LEU A 8 -29.52 62.86 -32.22
C LEU A 8 -28.92 62.98 -30.82
N ALA A 9 -29.72 62.52 -29.84
CA ALA A 9 -29.30 62.28 -28.48
C ALA A 9 -28.33 61.08 -28.45
N ALA A 10 -27.13 61.32 -27.95
CA ALA A 10 -26.15 60.27 -27.69
C ALA A 10 -26.50 59.53 -26.40
N PHE A 11 -27.33 58.48 -26.52
CA PHE A 11 -27.43 57.44 -25.49
C PHE A 11 -26.19 56.55 -25.60
N GLY A 12 -25.26 56.72 -24.64
CA GLY A 12 -24.09 55.87 -24.49
C GLY A 12 -24.48 54.42 -24.20
N MET A 13 -24.02 53.52 -25.06
CA MET A 13 -24.17 52.07 -24.96
C MET A 13 -23.66 51.55 -23.62
N VAL A 14 -24.52 50.81 -22.91
CA VAL A 14 -24.09 49.86 -21.88
C VAL A 14 -23.35 48.73 -22.61
N VAL A 15 -22.03 48.73 -22.49
CA VAL A 15 -21.20 47.61 -22.93
C VAL A 15 -21.43 46.46 -21.95
N CYS A 16 -22.32 45.53 -22.32
CA CYS A 16 -22.36 44.20 -21.71
C CYS A 16 -21.04 43.49 -22.03
N LEU A 17 -20.07 43.60 -21.12
CA LEU A 17 -18.91 42.72 -21.13
C LEU A 17 -19.43 41.27 -21.01
N PRO A 18 -19.11 40.38 -21.97
CA PRO A 18 -19.50 38.99 -21.85
C PRO A 18 -18.88 38.44 -20.57
N ALA A 19 -19.72 38.00 -19.64
CA ALA A 19 -19.31 37.29 -18.45
C ALA A 19 -18.41 36.13 -18.91
N GLY A 20 -17.10 36.27 -18.72
CA GLY A 20 -16.12 35.30 -19.17
C GLY A 20 -16.54 33.94 -18.63
N ALA A 21 -16.82 33.00 -19.55
CA ALA A 21 -17.12 31.63 -19.21
C ALA A 21 -16.00 31.13 -18.29
N ARG A 22 -16.27 31.05 -16.98
CA ARG A 22 -15.32 30.52 -16.00
C ARG A 22 -14.90 29.16 -16.54
N LYS A 23 -13.62 29.04 -16.95
CA LYS A 23 -13.05 27.75 -17.36
C LYS A 23 -13.43 26.77 -16.28
N ARG A 24 -14.28 25.78 -16.61
CA ARG A 24 -14.66 24.72 -15.66
C ARG A 24 -13.35 24.17 -15.12
N ALA A 25 -13.12 24.35 -13.81
CA ALA A 25 -11.89 23.86 -13.21
C ALA A 25 -11.79 22.37 -13.53
N ARG A 26 -10.65 21.96 -14.10
CA ARG A 26 -10.46 20.59 -14.57
C ARG A 26 -9.97 19.73 -13.41
N VAL A 27 -10.61 18.60 -13.21
CA VAL A 27 -10.19 17.60 -12.22
C VAL A 27 -8.74 17.19 -12.50
N PRO A 28 -7.86 17.09 -11.49
CA PRO A 28 -6.50 16.63 -11.67
C PRO A 28 -6.44 15.24 -12.34
N SER A 29 -5.43 14.99 -13.18
CA SER A 29 -5.21 13.66 -13.73
C SER A 29 -4.60 12.72 -12.68
N PRO A 30 -4.90 11.41 -12.76
CA PRO A 30 -4.24 10.40 -11.95
C PRO A 30 -2.72 10.41 -12.10
N LEU A 31 -2.03 10.03 -11.02
CA LEU A 31 -0.56 10.02 -10.97
C LEU A 31 -0.01 8.70 -11.54
N ASN A 32 -0.66 7.59 -11.24
CA ASN A 32 -0.33 6.23 -11.68
C ASN A 32 -1.33 5.70 -12.71
N ALA A 33 -0.87 4.76 -13.53
CA ALA A 33 -1.71 4.09 -14.52
C ALA A 33 -2.82 3.25 -13.85
N ASN A 34 -3.90 3.00 -14.57
CA ASN A 34 -5.06 2.20 -14.13
C ASN A 34 -5.83 2.76 -12.93
N VAL A 35 -5.57 4.01 -12.55
CA VAL A 35 -6.34 4.75 -11.57
C VAL A 35 -7.37 5.61 -12.28
N LYS A 36 -8.60 5.67 -11.76
CA LYS A 36 -9.64 6.59 -12.23
C LYS A 36 -10.18 7.41 -11.08
N TYR A 37 -10.43 8.69 -11.33
CA TYR A 37 -11.10 9.62 -10.43
C TYR A 37 -12.48 9.96 -10.96
N VAL A 38 -13.49 9.79 -10.12
CA VAL A 38 -14.88 10.13 -10.44
C VAL A 38 -15.42 11.05 -9.34
N PRO A 39 -15.41 12.38 -9.52
CA PRO A 39 -16.04 13.29 -8.57
C PRO A 39 -17.57 13.19 -8.67
N TYR A 40 -18.25 13.25 -7.54
CA TYR A 40 -19.70 13.30 -7.50
C TYR A 40 -20.17 14.75 -7.60
N GLU A 41 -21.01 15.05 -8.60
CA GLU A 41 -21.67 16.35 -8.72
C GLU A 41 -22.52 16.63 -7.46
N GLY A 42 -22.70 17.89 -7.11
CA GLY A 42 -23.20 18.32 -5.79
C GLY A 42 -22.32 18.07 -4.55
N THR A 43 -21.27 17.20 -4.56
CA THR A 43 -20.45 16.88 -3.35
C THR A 43 -18.92 17.10 -3.41
N ASP A 44 -18.28 17.20 -2.24
CA ASP A 44 -16.81 17.20 -2.06
C ASP A 44 -16.21 15.79 -2.11
N ILE A 45 -16.99 14.80 -2.53
CA ILE A 45 -16.59 13.39 -2.56
C ILE A 45 -16.13 13.04 -3.97
N ALA A 46 -15.06 12.26 -4.05
CA ALA A 46 -14.67 11.58 -5.28
C ALA A 46 -14.42 10.10 -4.99
N GLN A 47 -14.90 9.26 -5.89
CA GLN A 47 -14.53 7.86 -5.94
C GLN A 47 -13.20 7.72 -6.68
N ILE A 48 -12.24 7.07 -6.03
CA ILE A 48 -10.97 6.67 -6.62
C ILE A 48 -10.99 5.15 -6.74
N SER A 49 -10.65 4.66 -7.93
CA SER A 49 -10.61 3.22 -8.23
C SER A 49 -9.23 2.80 -8.74
N TYR A 50 -8.81 1.61 -8.35
CA TYR A 50 -7.58 0.95 -8.77
C TYR A 50 -7.77 -0.57 -8.71
N ALA A 51 -7.66 -1.25 -9.86
CA ALA A 51 -7.93 -2.69 -9.99
C ALA A 51 -9.29 -3.08 -9.36
N THR A 52 -9.31 -3.97 -8.37
CA THR A 52 -10.53 -4.35 -7.63
C THR A 52 -10.82 -3.43 -6.44
N SER A 53 -9.88 -2.57 -6.03
CA SER A 53 -10.09 -1.64 -4.92
C SER A 53 -10.76 -0.35 -5.35
N ARG A 54 -11.74 0.07 -4.56
CA ARG A 54 -12.50 1.31 -4.73
C ARG A 54 -12.65 1.96 -3.36
N ARG A 55 -12.39 3.26 -3.26
CA ARG A 55 -12.70 4.05 -2.06
C ARG A 55 -13.15 5.44 -2.42
N GLU A 56 -13.97 6.00 -1.55
CA GLU A 56 -14.46 7.36 -1.66
C GLU A 56 -13.70 8.25 -0.68
N PHE A 57 -13.22 9.38 -1.20
CA PHE A 57 -12.43 10.35 -0.45
C PHE A 57 -13.00 11.75 -0.62
N ARG A 58 -12.90 12.57 0.43
CA ARG A 58 -13.26 14.00 0.40
C ARG A 58 -12.18 14.82 -0.32
N VAL A 59 -12.23 14.84 -1.66
CA VAL A 59 -11.27 15.55 -2.53
C VAL A 59 -11.92 16.36 -3.67
N GLY A 60 -13.25 16.40 -3.72
CA GLY A 60 -14.07 17.05 -4.74
C GLY A 60 -14.08 18.58 -4.67
N TYR A 61 -15.00 19.18 -5.43
CA TYR A 61 -15.17 20.61 -5.72
C TYR A 61 -13.94 21.46 -6.11
N PRO A 62 -14.11 22.38 -7.08
CA PRO A 62 -13.17 23.47 -7.28
C PRO A 62 -13.08 24.40 -6.05
N PRO A 63 -11.91 24.97 -5.74
CA PRO A 63 -10.63 24.78 -6.43
C PRO A 63 -9.99 23.43 -6.08
N TYR A 64 -9.79 22.58 -7.10
CA TYR A 64 -9.23 21.24 -6.90
C TYR A 64 -7.78 21.32 -6.42
N ARG A 65 -7.49 20.69 -5.28
CA ARG A 65 -6.14 20.57 -4.75
C ARG A 65 -5.53 19.26 -5.24
N LYS A 66 -4.63 19.34 -6.24
CA LYS A 66 -3.96 18.18 -6.86
C LYS A 66 -3.37 17.20 -5.84
N GLU A 67 -2.75 17.74 -4.78
CA GLU A 67 -2.15 16.94 -3.72
C GLU A 67 -3.15 16.03 -3.00
N ARG A 68 -4.39 16.47 -2.83
CA ARG A 68 -5.46 15.66 -2.20
C ARG A 68 -5.76 14.41 -3.01
N PHE A 69 -5.95 14.57 -4.32
CA PHE A 69 -6.18 13.46 -5.24
C PHE A 69 -5.01 12.49 -5.26
N HIS A 70 -3.78 13.00 -5.32
CA HIS A 70 -2.57 12.18 -5.44
C HIS A 70 -2.25 11.41 -4.14
N VAL A 71 -2.47 12.01 -2.98
CA VAL A 71 -2.33 11.33 -1.68
C VAL A 71 -3.43 10.28 -1.49
N ALA A 72 -4.68 10.60 -1.83
CA ALA A 72 -5.79 9.65 -1.79
C ALA A 72 -5.57 8.45 -2.73
N GLU A 73 -5.06 8.71 -3.95
CA GLU A 73 -4.64 7.67 -4.88
C GLU A 73 -3.56 6.76 -4.27
N TYR A 74 -2.49 7.34 -3.72
CA TYR A 74 -1.43 6.55 -3.11
C TYR A 74 -1.95 5.69 -1.94
N ALA A 75 -2.83 6.26 -1.11
CA ALA A 75 -3.47 5.53 -0.01
C ALA A 75 -4.28 4.32 -0.53
N LEU A 76 -5.04 4.49 -1.61
CA LEU A 76 -5.78 3.40 -2.24
C LEU A 76 -4.86 2.31 -2.80
N ILE A 77 -3.87 2.68 -3.61
CA ILE A 77 -2.95 1.73 -4.25
C ILE A 77 -2.17 0.95 -3.20
N SER A 78 -1.57 1.65 -2.23
CA SER A 78 -0.75 1.00 -1.20
C SER A 78 -1.58 0.07 -0.31
N ALA A 79 -2.82 0.44 0.02
CA ALA A 79 -3.75 -0.43 0.72
C ALA A 79 -4.13 -1.67 -0.12
N HIS A 80 -4.42 -1.49 -1.40
CA HIS A 80 -4.74 -2.59 -2.33
C HIS A 80 -3.59 -3.59 -2.41
N LEU A 81 -2.39 -3.10 -2.72
CA LEU A 81 -1.19 -3.92 -2.88
C LEU A 81 -0.86 -4.70 -1.60
N ARG A 82 -1.03 -4.08 -0.43
CA ARG A 82 -0.82 -4.75 0.85
C ARG A 82 -1.88 -5.81 1.16
N LYS A 83 -3.16 -5.53 0.90
CA LYS A 83 -4.29 -6.41 1.28
C LYS A 83 -4.50 -7.57 0.32
N TYR A 84 -4.34 -7.33 -0.99
CA TYR A 84 -4.75 -8.29 -2.02
C TYR A 84 -3.59 -8.87 -2.84
N GLU A 85 -2.49 -8.13 -2.99
CA GLU A 85 -1.34 -8.61 -3.79
C GLU A 85 -0.17 -9.14 -2.97
N ARG A 86 -0.11 -8.85 -1.65
CA ARG A 86 0.92 -9.40 -0.76
C ARG A 86 0.71 -10.90 -0.59
N PRO A 87 1.68 -11.76 -0.98
CA PRO A 87 1.56 -13.18 -0.73
C PRO A 87 1.54 -13.46 0.78
N ASP A 88 0.70 -14.38 1.24
CA ASP A 88 0.64 -14.72 2.67
C ASP A 88 1.53 -15.93 2.98
N MET A 89 2.82 -15.67 3.25
CA MET A 89 3.78 -16.70 3.63
C MET A 89 3.41 -17.37 4.95
N VAL A 90 2.81 -16.62 5.88
CA VAL A 90 2.39 -17.14 7.19
C VAL A 90 1.26 -18.14 7.02
N ALA A 91 0.23 -17.81 6.24
CA ALA A 91 -0.85 -18.73 5.92
C ALA A 91 -0.32 -19.99 5.23
N GLU A 92 0.63 -19.86 4.30
CA GLU A 92 1.10 -21.02 3.56
C GLU A 92 2.00 -21.96 4.37
N ILE A 93 2.75 -21.42 5.32
CA ILE A 93 3.45 -22.24 6.33
C ILE A 93 2.43 -22.97 7.22
N LYS A 94 1.35 -22.29 7.62
CA LYS A 94 0.30 -22.85 8.48
C LYS A 94 -0.62 -23.85 7.78
N LEU A 95 -0.77 -23.79 6.46
CA LEU A 95 -1.61 -24.70 5.69
C LEU A 95 -0.84 -25.93 5.18
N ALA A 96 0.49 -25.94 5.32
CA ALA A 96 1.30 -27.03 4.83
C ALA A 96 1.09 -28.31 5.65
N PRO A 97 0.96 -29.48 5.00
CA PRO A 97 0.71 -30.74 5.68
C PRO A 97 1.88 -31.11 6.61
N ARG A 98 1.54 -31.60 7.81
CA ARG A 98 2.45 -31.99 8.90
C ARG A 98 3.18 -30.81 9.55
N HIS A 99 2.50 -30.14 10.48
CA HIS A 99 3.02 -29.04 11.30
C HIS A 99 4.12 -29.44 12.31
N SER A 100 4.59 -30.69 12.28
CA SER A 100 5.62 -31.20 13.21
C SER A 100 7.00 -31.20 12.58
N SER A 101 7.99 -30.69 13.32
CA SER A 101 9.43 -30.76 13.03
C SER A 101 9.89 -32.18 12.68
N PRO A 102 10.87 -32.41 11.78
CA PRO A 102 11.51 -31.50 10.81
C PRO A 102 10.94 -31.63 9.36
N GLU A 103 9.74 -32.20 9.21
CA GLU A 103 9.24 -32.67 7.90
C GLU A 103 8.81 -31.54 6.95
N LEU A 104 8.35 -30.39 7.48
CA LEU A 104 7.86 -29.27 6.67
C LEU A 104 8.95 -28.74 5.72
N THR A 105 10.15 -28.52 6.24
CA THR A 105 11.30 -28.05 5.46
C THR A 105 11.87 -29.12 4.53
N ALA A 106 11.47 -30.39 4.67
CA ALA A 106 11.85 -31.50 3.77
C ALA A 106 10.94 -31.59 2.55
N ASN A 107 9.70 -31.12 2.66
CA ASN A 107 8.66 -31.34 1.68
C ASN A 107 8.93 -30.59 0.36
N PRO A 108 9.12 -31.28 -0.78
CA PRO A 108 9.46 -30.65 -2.05
C PRO A 108 8.34 -29.77 -2.62
N VAL A 109 7.08 -30.12 -2.36
CA VAL A 109 5.92 -29.32 -2.77
C VAL A 109 5.90 -28.00 -2.01
N PHE A 110 6.09 -28.06 -0.69
CA PHE A 110 6.18 -26.86 0.14
C PHE A 110 7.36 -25.96 -0.29
N ARG A 111 8.56 -26.53 -0.49
CA ARG A 111 9.74 -25.78 -0.98
C ARG A 111 9.47 -25.03 -2.28
N LYS A 112 8.88 -25.73 -3.27
CA LYS A 112 8.54 -25.14 -4.57
C LYS A 112 7.51 -24.01 -4.41
N LYS A 113 6.48 -24.22 -3.58
CA LYS A 113 5.44 -23.23 -3.30
C LYS A 113 6.02 -22.00 -2.60
N PHE A 114 6.84 -22.20 -1.57
CA PHE A 114 7.52 -21.13 -0.83
C PHE A 114 8.43 -20.28 -1.72
N SER A 115 9.25 -20.92 -2.57
CA SER A 115 10.09 -20.21 -3.56
C SER A 115 9.25 -19.39 -4.55
N SER A 116 8.12 -19.94 -5.01
CA SER A 116 7.19 -19.24 -5.89
C SER A 116 6.58 -18.00 -5.21
N LEU A 117 6.13 -18.13 -3.96
CA LEU A 117 5.60 -17.02 -3.18
C LEU A 117 6.65 -15.91 -2.98
N ARG A 118 7.91 -16.27 -2.73
CA ARG A 118 9.00 -15.29 -2.60
C ARG A 118 9.18 -14.51 -3.90
N LYS A 119 9.18 -15.19 -5.05
CA LYS A 119 9.25 -14.52 -6.36
C LYS A 119 8.06 -13.60 -6.59
N ASN A 120 6.87 -13.96 -6.11
CA ASN A 120 5.69 -13.08 -6.16
C ASN A 120 5.86 -11.84 -5.27
N TYR A 121 6.47 -11.98 -4.09
CA TYR A 121 6.88 -10.84 -3.26
C TYR A 121 7.85 -9.90 -3.98
N GLU A 122 8.87 -10.45 -4.66
CA GLU A 122 9.83 -9.65 -5.43
C GLU A 122 9.14 -8.87 -6.55
N LYS A 123 8.19 -9.50 -7.25
CA LYS A 123 7.35 -8.82 -8.25
C LYS A 123 6.50 -7.71 -7.63
N LEU A 124 5.91 -7.93 -6.46
CA LEU A 124 5.15 -6.91 -5.73
C LEU A 124 6.04 -5.70 -5.36
N VAL A 125 7.24 -5.95 -4.83
CA VAL A 125 8.19 -4.89 -4.48
C VAL A 125 8.64 -4.13 -5.73
N ALA A 126 8.87 -4.81 -6.86
CA ALA A 126 9.17 -4.15 -8.13
C ALA A 126 8.01 -3.26 -8.60
N LYS A 127 6.75 -3.73 -8.48
CA LYS A 127 5.56 -2.89 -8.75
C LYS A 127 5.53 -1.65 -7.86
N LEU A 128 5.78 -1.82 -6.56
CA LEU A 128 5.81 -0.71 -5.59
C LEU A 128 6.87 0.33 -5.95
N ASN A 129 8.09 -0.10 -6.29
CA ASN A 129 9.17 0.81 -6.68
C ASN A 129 8.89 1.60 -7.96
N ASN A 130 8.03 1.07 -8.84
CA ASN A 130 7.61 1.76 -10.07
C ASN A 130 6.46 2.74 -9.86
N LEU A 131 5.89 2.82 -8.66
CA LEU A 131 4.84 3.78 -8.37
C LEU A 131 5.39 5.21 -8.37
N ARG A 132 4.61 6.12 -8.94
CA ARG A 132 4.79 7.55 -8.72
C ARG A 132 4.19 7.89 -7.37
N VAL A 133 5.03 8.41 -6.48
CA VAL A 133 4.67 8.67 -5.08
C VAL A 133 4.60 10.18 -4.82
N PRO A 134 3.49 10.70 -4.27
CA PRO A 134 3.43 12.11 -3.87
C PRO A 134 4.42 12.39 -2.73
N ARG A 135 5.02 13.59 -2.72
CA ARG A 135 6.07 13.99 -1.75
C ARG A 135 5.69 13.71 -0.29
N LYS A 136 4.42 13.92 0.06
CA LYS A 136 3.88 13.68 1.41
C LYS A 136 3.93 12.20 1.83
N CYS A 137 3.87 11.28 0.87
CA CYS A 137 3.85 9.83 1.13
C CYS A 137 5.24 9.16 1.01
N THR A 138 6.30 9.89 0.65
CA THR A 138 7.63 9.29 0.39
C THR A 138 8.18 8.53 1.60
N LYS A 139 8.01 9.05 2.82
CA LYS A 139 8.45 8.36 4.05
C LYS A 139 7.67 7.07 4.30
N ALA A 140 6.35 7.10 4.11
CA ALA A 140 5.49 5.93 4.25
C ALA A 140 5.87 4.86 3.19
N HIS A 141 6.12 5.30 1.96
CA HIS A 141 6.53 4.44 0.86
C HIS A 141 7.86 3.75 1.12
N ALA A 142 8.89 4.51 1.52
CA ALA A 142 10.20 3.96 1.84
C ALA A 142 10.10 2.91 2.98
N MET A 143 9.29 3.18 4.01
CA MET A 143 9.05 2.24 5.09
C MET A 143 8.33 0.97 4.60
N LEU A 144 7.28 1.10 3.78
CA LEU A 144 6.55 -0.02 3.19
C LEU A 144 7.48 -0.92 2.36
N VAL A 145 8.18 -0.34 1.40
CA VAL A 145 9.11 -1.06 0.51
C VAL A 145 10.20 -1.77 1.31
N LYS A 146 10.87 -1.04 2.22
CA LYS A 146 11.95 -1.62 3.04
C LYS A 146 11.44 -2.80 3.88
N THR A 147 10.24 -2.68 4.45
CA THR A 147 9.65 -3.74 5.29
C THR A 147 9.36 -5.00 4.48
N LEU A 148 8.81 -4.87 3.28
CA LEU A 148 8.58 -6.02 2.39
C LEU A 148 9.89 -6.61 1.87
N GLN A 149 10.93 -5.79 1.63
CA GLN A 149 12.27 -6.30 1.30
C GLN A 149 12.90 -7.08 2.45
N ASP A 150 12.72 -6.63 3.69
CA ASP A 150 13.21 -7.32 4.87
C ASP A 150 12.51 -8.68 5.06
N GLU A 151 11.21 -8.77 4.78
CA GLU A 151 10.46 -10.03 4.74
C GLU A 151 10.94 -10.98 3.63
N ILE A 152 11.25 -10.45 2.44
CA ILE A 152 11.88 -11.23 1.36
C ILE A 152 13.22 -11.79 1.81
N ARG A 153 14.06 -11.00 2.47
CA ARG A 153 15.37 -11.46 2.97
C ARG A 153 15.24 -12.57 4.01
N LEU A 154 14.24 -12.50 4.88
CA LEU A 154 13.91 -13.60 5.80
C LEU A 154 13.55 -14.88 5.02
N ALA A 155 12.67 -14.78 4.03
CA ALA A 155 12.30 -15.90 3.18
C ALA A 155 13.51 -16.48 2.42
N GLN A 156 14.41 -15.62 1.91
CA GLN A 156 15.65 -16.04 1.24
C GLN A 156 16.60 -16.79 2.19
N ALA A 157 16.76 -16.31 3.43
CA ALA A 157 17.59 -16.99 4.43
C ALA A 157 17.07 -18.40 4.73
N ILE A 158 15.76 -18.55 4.91
CA ILE A 158 15.10 -19.85 5.10
C ILE A 158 15.30 -20.77 3.91
N GLU A 159 15.02 -20.28 2.70
CA GLU A 159 15.19 -21.06 1.46
C GLU A 159 16.64 -21.52 1.27
N LYS A 160 17.61 -20.64 1.53
CA LYS A 160 19.04 -20.90 1.35
C LYS A 160 19.57 -21.95 2.33
N ARG A 161 19.14 -21.89 3.59
CA ARG A 161 19.71 -22.71 4.68
C ARG A 161 18.86 -23.96 4.93
N LEU A 162 17.59 -23.80 5.28
CA LEU A 162 16.75 -24.87 5.81
C LEU A 162 16.25 -25.85 4.75
N PHE A 163 16.12 -25.42 3.49
CA PHE A 163 15.77 -26.35 2.41
C PHE A 163 16.98 -27.14 1.93
N LYS A 164 18.20 -26.66 2.19
CA LYS A 164 19.44 -27.35 1.83
C LYS A 164 19.84 -28.38 2.89
N SER A 165 19.75 -28.00 4.16
CA SER A 165 20.10 -28.86 5.29
C SER A 165 19.26 -28.47 6.52
N GLN A 166 18.78 -29.48 7.26
CA GLN A 166 17.85 -29.31 8.38
C GLN A 166 18.57 -29.40 9.74
N GLN A 167 19.89 -29.26 9.73
CA GLN A 167 20.71 -29.35 10.91
C GLN A 167 20.50 -28.13 11.81
N VAL A 168 20.78 -28.29 13.10
CA VAL A 168 20.71 -27.20 14.09
C VAL A 168 21.56 -25.99 13.63
N ARG A 169 22.74 -26.25 13.07
CA ARG A 169 23.64 -25.22 12.52
C ARG A 169 22.98 -24.37 11.43
N ASP A 170 22.13 -24.95 10.58
CA ASP A 170 21.44 -24.18 9.54
C ASP A 170 20.39 -23.23 10.12
N ARG A 171 19.76 -23.61 11.25
CA ARG A 171 18.82 -22.74 11.98
C ARG A 171 19.52 -21.53 12.55
N GLU A 172 20.68 -21.72 13.18
CA GLU A 172 21.52 -20.63 13.67
C GLU A 172 21.99 -19.72 12.53
N LEU A 173 22.34 -20.30 11.38
CA LEU A 173 22.77 -19.54 10.21
C LEU A 173 21.63 -18.71 9.60
N VAL A 174 20.37 -19.18 9.64
CA VAL A 174 19.21 -18.33 9.29
C VAL A 174 19.19 -17.09 10.18
N CYS A 175 19.30 -17.27 11.48
CA CYS A 175 19.31 -16.17 12.45
C CYS A 175 20.45 -15.18 12.18
N ARG A 176 21.67 -15.67 11.93
CA ARG A 176 22.81 -14.80 11.55
C ARG A 176 22.59 -14.05 10.25
N ASP A 177 22.00 -14.69 9.24
CA ASP A 177 21.76 -14.08 7.93
C ASP A 177 20.76 -12.89 8.03
N VAL A 178 19.84 -12.90 9.01
CA VAL A 178 18.83 -11.84 9.21
C VAL A 178 19.10 -10.92 10.41
N GLU A 179 20.15 -11.19 11.19
CA GLU A 179 20.48 -10.49 12.42
C GLU A 179 20.59 -8.98 12.21
N LYS A 180 21.34 -8.55 11.19
CA LYS A 180 21.57 -7.14 10.87
C LYS A 180 20.29 -6.38 10.50
N ILE A 181 19.20 -7.09 10.22
CA ILE A 181 17.93 -6.52 9.82
C ILE A 181 17.01 -6.36 11.03
N PHE A 182 16.85 -7.43 11.82
CA PHE A 182 15.83 -7.49 12.87
C PHE A 182 16.38 -7.19 14.27
N ARG A 183 17.62 -7.59 14.58
CA ARG A 183 18.22 -7.37 15.90
C ARG A 183 18.29 -5.88 16.29
N PRO A 184 18.62 -4.93 15.38
CA PRO A 184 18.59 -3.50 15.72
C PRO A 184 17.19 -2.94 15.99
N LEU A 185 16.11 -3.66 15.64
CA LEU A 185 14.74 -3.22 15.88
C LEU A 185 14.27 -3.58 17.29
N ASP A 186 14.63 -4.79 17.76
CA ASP A 186 14.41 -5.27 19.12
C ASP A 186 15.33 -6.46 19.38
N ALA A 187 16.46 -6.21 20.06
CA ALA A 187 17.48 -7.22 20.28
C ALA A 187 16.98 -8.34 21.19
N ALA A 188 16.28 -7.99 22.28
CA ALA A 188 15.77 -8.98 23.23
C ALA A 188 14.75 -9.91 22.57
N LYS A 189 13.81 -9.35 21.80
CA LYS A 189 12.82 -10.16 21.11
C LYS A 189 13.44 -11.03 20.01
N PHE A 190 14.38 -10.48 19.26
CA PHE A 190 15.07 -11.22 18.21
C PHE A 190 15.88 -12.39 18.78
N ASP A 191 16.70 -12.13 19.79
CA ASP A 191 17.57 -13.13 20.42
C ASP A 191 16.72 -14.25 21.06
N GLN A 192 15.57 -13.91 21.68
CA GLN A 192 14.60 -14.89 22.19
C GLN A 192 14.07 -15.80 21.06
N LEU A 193 13.55 -15.21 19.98
CA LEU A 193 12.97 -15.98 18.87
C LEU A 193 14.00 -16.89 18.19
N CYS A 194 15.25 -16.43 18.09
CA CYS A 194 16.34 -17.21 17.53
C CYS A 194 16.77 -18.36 18.44
N SER A 195 16.81 -18.15 19.76
CA SER A 195 17.06 -19.22 20.73
C SER A 195 15.97 -20.29 20.67
N ASP A 196 14.70 -19.88 20.68
CA ASP A 196 13.55 -20.79 20.57
C ASP A 196 13.60 -21.59 19.27
N PHE A 197 13.97 -20.94 18.16
CA PHE A 197 14.06 -21.59 16.86
C PHE A 197 15.23 -22.56 16.76
N ALA A 198 16.39 -22.23 17.33
CA ALA A 198 17.53 -23.15 17.36
C ALA A 198 17.17 -24.45 18.09
N GLN A 199 16.49 -24.34 19.25
CA GLN A 199 16.08 -25.46 20.08
C GLN A 199 14.97 -26.30 19.42
N LYS A 200 13.86 -25.67 19.02
CA LYS A 200 12.65 -26.36 18.56
C LYS A 200 12.66 -26.66 17.06
N GLY A 201 13.31 -25.81 16.26
CA GLY A 201 13.36 -25.95 14.80
C GLY A 201 12.02 -25.74 14.10
N ASP A 202 11.02 -25.24 14.81
CA ASP A 202 9.67 -25.11 14.28
C ASP A 202 9.51 -23.83 13.45
N LEU A 203 9.59 -24.00 12.13
CA LEU A 203 9.40 -22.90 11.18
C LEU A 203 7.97 -22.32 11.23
N SER A 204 6.99 -23.14 11.59
CA SER A 204 5.59 -22.73 11.71
C SER A 204 5.33 -21.81 12.90
N VAL A 205 6.24 -21.80 13.87
CA VAL A 205 6.24 -20.86 14.99
C VAL A 205 7.18 -19.68 14.73
N PHE A 206 8.41 -19.95 14.28
CA PHE A 206 9.43 -18.93 14.10
C PHE A 206 9.06 -17.86 13.07
N TYR A 207 8.66 -18.27 11.86
CA TYR A 207 8.37 -17.30 10.79
C TYR A 207 7.19 -16.38 11.15
N PRO A 208 6.03 -16.90 11.61
CA PRO A 208 4.93 -16.02 12.01
C PRO A 208 5.28 -15.13 13.20
N ALA A 209 6.09 -15.59 14.15
CA ALA A 209 6.52 -14.78 15.28
C ALA A 209 7.42 -13.60 14.85
N ILE A 210 8.37 -13.84 13.94
CA ILE A 210 9.20 -12.77 13.35
C ILE A 210 8.33 -11.80 12.54
N ALA A 211 7.44 -12.32 11.68
CA ALA A 211 6.55 -11.50 10.87
C ALA A 211 5.67 -10.59 11.74
N SER A 212 5.05 -11.15 12.79
CA SER A 212 4.23 -10.41 13.73
C SER A 212 5.03 -9.34 14.49
N ALA A 213 6.19 -9.70 15.04
CA ALA A 213 6.99 -8.80 15.86
C ALA A 213 7.61 -7.64 15.06
N PHE A 214 8.10 -7.90 13.84
CA PHE A 214 8.93 -6.94 13.11
C PHE A 214 8.29 -6.41 11.82
N ILE A 215 7.59 -7.27 11.07
CA ILE A 215 7.04 -6.92 9.75
C ILE A 215 5.71 -6.20 9.92
N GLU A 216 4.72 -6.83 10.56
CA GLU A 216 3.38 -6.27 10.71
C GLU A 216 3.37 -4.94 11.49
N GLN A 217 4.20 -4.83 12.53
CA GLN A 217 4.36 -3.57 13.26
C GLN A 217 4.86 -2.43 12.37
N ARG A 218 5.82 -2.70 11.49
CA ARG A 218 6.37 -1.70 10.55
C ARG A 218 5.39 -1.38 9.43
N LEU A 219 4.64 -2.37 8.94
CA LEU A 219 3.56 -2.13 7.97
C LEU A 219 2.44 -1.26 8.58
N SER A 220 2.08 -1.49 9.84
CA SER A 220 1.14 -0.63 10.58
C SER A 220 1.68 0.79 10.72
N LYS A 221 2.96 0.95 11.09
CA LYS A 221 3.62 2.27 11.13
C LYS A 221 3.61 2.97 9.77
N ALA A 222 3.85 2.24 8.67
CA ALA A 222 3.76 2.79 7.32
C ALA A 222 2.35 3.29 7.00
N THR A 223 1.29 2.54 7.38
CA THR A 223 -0.10 2.99 7.22
C THR A 223 -0.39 4.27 8.00
N LYS A 224 0.03 4.35 9.27
CA LYS A 224 -0.12 5.57 10.08
C LYS A 224 0.56 6.78 9.44
N LEU A 225 1.70 6.59 8.76
CA LEU A 225 2.36 7.65 8.00
C LEU A 225 1.57 8.08 6.77
N VAL A 226 0.86 7.15 6.10
CA VAL A 226 -0.07 7.49 5.00
C VAL A 226 -1.26 8.28 5.53
N GLU A 227 -1.87 7.84 6.64
CA GLU A 227 -2.98 8.54 7.28
C GLU A 227 -2.58 9.95 7.73
N LYS A 228 -1.37 10.10 8.28
CA LYS A 228 -0.80 11.41 8.59
C LYS A 228 -0.65 12.27 7.33
N ALA A 229 -0.12 11.71 6.25
CA ALA A 229 0.01 12.42 4.98
C ALA A 229 -1.36 12.86 4.42
N MET A 230 -2.39 12.01 4.56
CA MET A 230 -3.77 12.34 4.21
C MET A 230 -4.29 13.52 5.04
N ALA A 231 -4.13 13.47 6.36
CA ALA A 231 -4.54 14.55 7.26
C ALA A 231 -3.85 15.88 6.93
N GLU A 232 -2.54 15.86 6.64
CA GLU A 232 -1.78 17.07 6.28
C GLU A 232 -2.29 17.78 5.01
N VAL A 233 -2.80 17.03 4.02
CA VAL A 233 -3.38 17.62 2.80
C VAL A 233 -4.90 17.83 2.92
N GLY A 234 -5.52 17.42 4.02
CA GLY A 234 -6.96 17.48 4.24
C GLY A 234 -7.74 16.49 3.37
N VAL A 235 -7.25 15.26 3.27
CA VAL A 235 -7.96 14.12 2.66
C VAL A 235 -8.58 13.28 3.77
N GLU A 236 -9.84 12.94 3.62
CA GLU A 236 -10.58 12.07 4.54
C GLU A 236 -11.29 10.96 3.77
N TYR A 237 -11.49 9.81 4.39
CA TYR A 237 -12.41 8.80 3.85
C TYR A 237 -13.84 9.35 3.94
N ALA A 238 -14.60 9.26 2.85
CA ALA A 238 -16.00 9.73 2.83
C ALA A 238 -16.94 8.74 3.54
N ILE A 239 -16.61 7.45 3.49
CA ILE A 239 -17.31 6.37 4.19
C ILE A 239 -16.29 5.72 5.13
N ALA A 240 -16.56 5.74 6.45
CA ALA A 240 -15.78 4.99 7.42
C ALA A 240 -15.87 3.49 7.07
N GLU A 241 -14.74 2.77 7.13
CA GLU A 241 -14.69 1.32 6.86
C GLU A 241 -15.71 0.56 7.75
N LYS A 242 -16.89 0.31 7.21
CA LYS A 242 -17.77 -0.79 7.62
C LYS A 242 -17.77 -1.78 6.47
N GLU A 243 -16.72 -2.58 6.36
CA GLU A 243 -16.78 -3.78 5.52
C GLU A 243 -17.35 -4.93 6.36
N PRO A 244 -18.53 -5.48 6.03
CA PRO A 244 -18.90 -6.78 6.55
C PRO A 244 -17.93 -7.83 5.99
N ILE A 245 -17.47 -8.71 6.87
CA ILE A 245 -16.82 -9.97 6.49
C ILE A 245 -17.81 -10.72 5.60
N LYS A 246 -17.57 -10.75 4.28
CA LYS A 246 -18.18 -11.79 3.45
C LYS A 246 -17.55 -13.10 3.93
N GLY A 247 -18.30 -13.81 4.77
CA GLY A 247 -17.97 -15.16 5.21
C GLY A 247 -17.78 -16.10 4.01
N PRO A 248 -17.26 -17.31 4.27
CA PRO A 248 -16.88 -18.23 3.20
C PRO A 248 -18.07 -18.55 2.31
N ILE A 249 -17.84 -18.50 1.00
CA ILE A 249 -18.68 -19.17 0.01
C ILE A 249 -18.63 -20.65 0.38
N LYS A 250 -19.77 -21.20 0.80
CA LYS A 250 -19.97 -22.63 0.99
C LYS A 250 -19.89 -23.35 -0.36
#